data_AF-A0A150QC95-F1
#
_entry.id   AF-A0A150QC95-F1
#
_cell.length_a   1.000
_cell.length_b   1.000
_cell.length_c   1.000
_cell.angle_alpha   90.00
_cell.angle_beta   90.00
_cell.angle_gamma   90.00
#
_symmetry.space_group_name_H-M   'P 1'
#
loop_
_entity.id
_entity.type
_entity.pdbx_description
1 polymer ?
#
loop_
_entity_poly.entity_id
_entity_poly.type
_entity_poly.pdbx_seq_one_letter_code
_entity_poly.pdbx_strand_id
1 'polypeptide(L)'
;MTASYLAAVAAPCPAEELAAVDAFQRAPERALTGAALGALDGALLFPWYLDDAHGTGTPAQIAVSLLAIAAQSTPAGAARFRAEPDVFDALRASLRSRGKDLDDLLLDFAVARAFLGSRSDGAHLSDAARFGDFGRVRFEWSLPYATLPRRVAPLRPIEPTGATYLWLDLSAESAAGAPDLETAEITFVADWELPALFRWAIVKVDRQGAEAGRVEVAGIFGSSRAQRTVVGLGGLSGLLIVGVNAGSMIRSRPFDPDDAPFMPHAYAVWLSR
;
A
#
# COMPACT_ATOMS: atom_id res chain seq x y z
N MET A 1 2.36 1.44 14.92
CA MET A 1 2.98 2.26 13.86
C MET A 1 4.03 3.28 14.34
N THR A 2 3.71 4.58 14.59
CA THR A 2 4.76 5.62 14.80
C THR A 2 5.66 5.35 15.99
N ALA A 3 5.09 4.96 17.13
CA ALA A 3 5.88 4.57 18.30
C ALA A 3 6.81 3.38 18.01
N SER A 4 6.33 2.38 17.26
CA SER A 4 7.11 1.21 16.84
C SER A 4 8.31 1.61 15.98
N TYR A 5 8.13 2.57 15.06
CA TYR A 5 9.21 3.07 14.23
C TYR A 5 10.25 3.88 15.04
N LEU A 6 9.79 4.77 15.92
CA LEU A 6 10.69 5.52 16.81
C LEU A 6 11.48 4.58 17.73
N ALA A 7 10.84 3.54 18.26
CA ALA A 7 11.50 2.52 19.06
C ALA A 7 12.56 1.75 18.25
N ALA A 8 12.26 1.34 17.02
CA ALA A 8 13.20 0.66 16.14
C ALA A 8 14.42 1.53 15.78
N VAL A 9 14.24 2.85 15.64
CA VAL A 9 15.34 3.79 15.41
C VAL A 9 16.16 4.03 16.68
N ALA A 10 15.50 4.20 17.83
CA ALA A 10 16.18 4.54 19.09
C ALA A 10 16.89 3.36 19.75
N ALA A 11 16.31 2.15 19.65
CA ALA A 11 16.83 0.92 20.23
C ALA A 11 16.59 -0.26 19.28
N PRO A 12 17.41 -0.41 18.23
CA PRO A 12 17.23 -1.46 17.22
C PRO A 12 17.19 -2.87 17.83
N CYS A 13 16.13 -3.62 17.52
CA CYS A 13 15.97 -5.03 17.88
C CYS A 13 15.66 -5.86 16.63
N PRO A 14 16.67 -6.31 15.88
CA PRO A 14 16.46 -6.89 14.55
C PRO A 14 15.54 -8.12 14.53
N ALA A 15 15.59 -8.95 15.56
CA ALA A 15 14.76 -10.16 15.64
C ALA A 15 13.26 -9.83 15.81
N GLU A 16 12.94 -8.87 16.69
CA GLU A 16 11.56 -8.42 16.89
C GLU A 16 11.05 -7.65 15.67
N GLU A 17 11.89 -6.80 15.08
CA GLU A 17 11.54 -6.04 13.88
C GLU A 17 11.23 -6.97 12.70
N LEU A 18 12.08 -7.97 12.47
CA LEU A 18 11.88 -8.95 11.42
C LEU A 18 10.60 -9.77 11.63
N ALA A 19 10.29 -10.17 12.87
CA ALA A 19 9.03 -10.86 13.19
C ALA A 19 7.80 -9.96 12.99
N ALA A 20 7.89 -8.68 13.36
CA ALA A 20 6.81 -7.70 13.19
C ALA A 20 6.55 -7.42 11.71
N VAL A 21 7.60 -7.23 10.91
CA VAL A 21 7.53 -7.04 9.45
C VAL A 21 6.92 -8.26 8.77
N ASP A 22 7.37 -9.46 9.11
CA ASP A 22 6.83 -10.72 8.58
C ASP A 22 5.34 -10.87 8.88
N ALA A 23 4.93 -10.61 10.13
CA ALA A 23 3.52 -10.66 10.52
C ALA A 23 2.66 -9.68 9.72
N PHE A 24 3.15 -8.46 9.50
CA PHE A 24 2.45 -7.42 8.75
C PHE A 24 2.39 -7.71 7.25
N GLN A 25 3.46 -8.26 6.66
CA GLN A 25 3.51 -8.61 5.23
C GLN A 25 2.70 -9.87 4.89
N ARG A 26 2.49 -10.78 5.85
CA ARG A 26 1.62 -11.97 5.69
C ARG A 26 0.12 -11.68 5.76
N ALA A 27 -0.27 -10.56 6.36
CA ALA A 27 -1.65 -10.12 6.50
C ALA A 27 -1.82 -8.70 5.91
N PRO A 28 -1.55 -8.52 4.60
CA PRO A 28 -1.61 -7.20 3.97
C PRO A 28 -2.99 -6.55 4.04
N GLU A 29 -4.05 -7.35 4.20
CA GLU A 29 -5.43 -6.90 4.30
C GLU A 29 -5.74 -6.09 5.56
N ARG A 30 -4.86 -6.13 6.56
CA ARG A 30 -5.02 -5.43 7.85
C ARG A 30 -4.65 -3.95 7.76
N ALA A 31 -5.35 -3.15 8.57
CA ALA A 31 -5.13 -1.71 8.68
C ALA A 31 -3.76 -1.36 9.28
N LEU A 32 -3.23 -0.20 8.90
CA LEU A 32 -2.02 0.39 9.50
C LEU A 32 -2.21 0.74 10.98
N THR A 33 -3.46 0.96 11.38
CA THR A 33 -3.86 1.35 12.74
C THR A 33 -4.39 0.18 13.57
N GLY A 34 -4.38 -1.05 13.03
CA GLY A 34 -4.96 -2.23 13.68
C GLY A 34 -4.05 -2.92 14.72
N ALA A 35 -2.89 -2.35 15.03
CA ALA A 35 -1.90 -2.99 15.88
C ALA A 35 -2.24 -2.94 17.38
N ALA A 36 -1.84 -3.97 18.12
CA ALA A 36 -2.00 -4.02 19.57
C ALA A 36 -1.06 -3.04 20.28
N LEU A 37 -1.56 -2.37 21.32
CA LEU A 37 -0.78 -1.46 22.14
C LEU A 37 0.40 -2.18 22.83
N GLY A 38 1.58 -1.56 22.81
CA GLY A 38 2.76 -2.02 23.55
C GLY A 38 3.63 -3.06 22.85
N ALA A 39 3.24 -3.54 21.67
CA ALA A 39 4.07 -4.43 20.85
C ALA A 39 4.73 -3.69 19.69
N LEU A 40 5.90 -4.16 19.26
CA LEU A 40 6.49 -3.74 17.99
C LEU A 40 5.58 -4.25 16.85
N ASP A 41 5.29 -3.36 15.91
CA ASP A 41 4.30 -3.59 14.86
C ASP A 41 4.90 -3.24 13.50
N GLY A 42 4.73 -4.14 12.53
CA GLY A 42 5.27 -4.02 11.18
C GLY A 42 4.68 -2.86 10.39
N ALA A 43 3.59 -2.23 10.83
CA ALA A 43 3.16 -0.96 10.25
C ALA A 43 4.24 0.13 10.38
N LEU A 44 5.27 -0.04 11.24
CA LEU A 44 6.47 0.81 11.28
C LEU A 44 7.09 1.09 9.90
N LEU A 45 6.84 0.23 8.90
CA LEU A 45 7.25 0.44 7.52
C LEU A 45 6.65 1.72 6.91
N PHE A 46 5.47 2.16 7.34
CA PHE A 46 4.83 3.36 6.80
C PHE A 46 5.57 4.65 7.16
N PRO A 47 5.82 4.99 8.44
CA PRO A 47 6.61 6.17 8.76
C PRO A 47 8.05 6.08 8.25
N TRP A 48 8.62 4.87 8.14
CA TRP A 48 9.90 4.70 7.45
C TRP A 48 9.82 5.08 5.97
N TYR A 49 8.80 4.60 5.26
CA TYR A 49 8.53 5.00 3.89
C TYR A 49 8.37 6.51 3.73
N LEU A 50 7.70 7.18 4.68
CA LEU A 50 7.58 8.65 4.67
C LEU A 50 8.94 9.34 4.80
N ASP A 51 9.81 8.85 5.67
CA ASP A 51 11.17 9.40 5.79
C ASP A 51 11.99 9.19 4.52
N ASP A 52 11.88 8.02 3.88
CA ASP A 52 12.64 7.71 2.67
C ASP A 52 12.13 8.52 1.46
N ALA A 53 10.81 8.59 1.28
CA ALA A 53 10.18 9.26 0.14
C ALA A 53 10.12 10.79 0.27
N HIS A 54 10.10 11.32 1.50
CA HIS A 54 9.85 12.74 1.75
C HIS A 54 10.80 13.43 2.73
N GLY A 55 11.67 12.67 3.41
CA GLY A 55 12.65 13.21 4.35
C GLY A 55 13.92 13.73 3.68
N THR A 56 14.87 14.17 4.50
CA THR A 56 16.19 14.65 4.05
C THR A 56 17.31 13.69 4.45
N GLY A 57 17.00 12.41 4.60
CA GLY A 57 17.96 11.36 5.02
C GLY A 57 18.23 11.30 6.53
N THR A 58 17.57 12.13 7.35
CA THR A 58 17.63 12.01 8.82
C THR A 58 16.54 11.03 9.29
N PRO A 59 16.88 9.91 9.95
CA PRO A 59 15.89 8.95 10.43
C PRO A 59 14.87 9.59 11.37
N ALA A 60 13.61 9.15 11.29
CA ALA A 60 12.49 9.60 12.13
C ALA A 60 12.11 11.09 11.99
N GLN A 61 12.71 11.86 11.09
CA GLN A 61 12.46 13.30 11.00
C GLN A 61 11.02 13.63 10.62
N ILE A 62 10.46 12.97 9.61
CA ILE A 62 9.08 13.15 9.17
C ILE A 62 8.13 12.65 10.25
N ALA A 63 8.38 11.47 10.83
CA ALA A 63 7.56 10.95 11.93
C ALA A 63 7.49 11.91 13.13
N VAL A 64 8.62 12.43 13.59
CA VAL A 64 8.68 13.41 14.70
C VAL A 64 8.02 14.73 14.31
N SER A 65 8.20 15.19 13.07
CA SER A 65 7.57 16.42 12.58
C SER A 65 6.05 16.31 12.52
N LEU A 66 5.52 15.17 12.05
CA LEU A 66 4.08 14.91 12.04
C LEU A 66 3.51 14.87 13.46
N LEU A 67 4.20 14.22 14.40
CA LEU A 67 3.81 14.24 15.82
C LEU A 67 3.82 15.67 16.39
N ALA A 68 4.81 16.48 16.05
CA ALA A 68 4.89 17.87 16.51
C ALA A 68 3.77 18.75 15.93
N ILE A 69 3.36 18.51 14.68
CA ILE A 69 2.24 19.20 14.03
C ILE A 69 0.90 18.75 14.63
N ALA A 70 0.76 17.45 14.89
CA ALA A 70 -0.40 16.83 15.51
C ALA A 70 -0.58 17.29 16.97
N ALA A 71 0.52 17.57 17.69
CA ALA A 71 0.49 18.00 19.07
C ALA A 71 -0.22 19.35 19.24
N GLN A 72 -1.51 19.31 19.59
CA GLN A 72 -2.26 20.46 20.08
C GLN A 72 -2.68 20.25 21.53
N SER A 73 -2.55 21.30 22.34
CA SER A 73 -3.08 21.32 23.69
C SER A 73 -4.39 22.13 23.75
N THR A 74 -5.34 21.63 24.54
CA THR A 74 -6.49 22.43 24.97
C THR A 74 -6.04 23.34 26.12
N PRO A 75 -6.15 24.68 26.00
CA PRO A 75 -5.78 25.59 27.08
C PRO A 75 -6.56 25.32 28.37
N ALA A 76 -5.91 25.51 29.53
CA ALA A 76 -6.57 25.42 30.82
C ALA A 76 -7.74 26.41 30.91
N GLY A 77 -8.93 25.92 31.29
CA GLY A 77 -10.15 26.73 31.38
C GLY A 77 -10.92 26.90 30.07
N ALA A 78 -10.51 26.23 28.98
CA ALA A 78 -11.31 26.22 27.76
C ALA A 78 -12.68 25.56 28.00
N ALA A 79 -13.76 26.23 27.58
CA ALA A 79 -15.12 25.71 27.70
C ALA A 79 -15.41 24.51 26.78
N ARG A 80 -14.50 24.20 25.85
CA ARG A 80 -14.55 23.05 24.95
C ARG A 80 -13.15 22.53 24.68
N PHE A 81 -13.01 21.22 24.53
CA PHE A 81 -11.78 20.61 24.04
C PHE A 81 -11.50 21.09 22.61
N ARG A 82 -10.24 21.40 22.31
CA ARG A 82 -9.79 21.50 20.92
C ARG A 82 -9.73 20.07 20.38
N ALA A 83 -10.20 19.87 19.15
CA ALA A 83 -9.94 18.62 18.43
C ALA A 83 -8.44 18.33 18.53
N GLU A 84 -8.07 17.10 18.87
CA GLU A 84 -6.70 16.62 18.95
C GLU A 84 -6.35 16.11 17.55
N PRO A 85 -5.69 16.91 16.69
CA PRO A 85 -5.37 16.46 15.35
C PRO A 85 -4.43 15.27 15.48
N ASP A 86 -4.68 14.23 14.70
CA ASP A 86 -3.86 13.06 14.73
C ASP A 86 -2.74 13.12 13.65
N VAL A 87 -1.96 12.05 13.53
CA VAL A 87 -0.90 11.97 12.52
C VAL A 87 -1.48 11.98 11.09
N PHE A 88 -2.69 11.46 10.87
CA PHE A 88 -3.34 11.47 9.56
C PHE A 88 -3.84 12.86 9.18
N ASP A 89 -4.32 13.67 10.11
CA ASP A 89 -4.65 15.08 9.93
C ASP A 89 -3.41 15.88 9.55
N ALA A 90 -2.32 15.73 10.31
CA ALA A 90 -1.05 16.39 10.03
C ALA A 90 -0.51 16.01 8.64
N LEU A 91 -0.62 14.74 8.27
CA LEU A 91 -0.22 14.21 6.96
C LEU A 91 -1.09 14.80 5.84
N ARG A 92 -2.41 14.78 5.97
CA ARG A 92 -3.35 15.37 4.99
C ARG A 92 -3.12 16.87 4.81
N ALA A 93 -2.86 17.60 5.90
CA ALA A 93 -2.54 19.03 5.82
C ALA A 93 -1.23 19.26 5.06
N SER A 94 -0.21 18.43 5.31
CA SER A 94 1.11 18.52 4.67
C SER A 94 1.05 18.17 3.17
N LEU A 95 0.34 17.10 2.81
CA LEU A 95 0.22 16.63 1.41
C LEU A 95 -0.57 17.60 0.52
N ARG A 96 -1.57 18.29 1.07
CA ARG A 96 -2.36 19.31 0.33
C ARG A 96 -1.47 20.39 -0.30
N SER A 97 -0.42 20.82 0.40
CA SER A 97 0.54 21.80 -0.14
C SER A 97 1.33 21.29 -1.36
N ARG A 98 1.36 19.97 -1.56
CA ARG A 98 2.08 19.26 -2.62
C ARG A 98 1.15 18.71 -3.71
N GLY A 99 -0.15 18.95 -3.62
CA GLY A 99 -1.14 18.45 -4.58
C GLY A 99 -1.29 16.92 -4.60
N LYS A 100 -0.93 16.23 -3.52
CA LYS A 100 -1.17 14.78 -3.33
C LYS A 100 -2.27 14.56 -2.31
N ASP A 101 -3.04 13.49 -2.49
CA ASP A 101 -4.03 13.03 -1.50
C ASP A 101 -3.48 11.86 -0.66
N LEU A 102 -4.08 11.63 0.51
CA LEU A 102 -3.71 10.50 1.38
C LEU A 102 -3.88 9.16 0.66
N ASP A 103 -4.92 9.02 -0.14
CA ASP A 103 -5.24 7.80 -0.88
C ASP A 103 -4.13 7.43 -1.88
N ASP A 104 -3.51 8.43 -2.52
CA ASP A 104 -2.37 8.25 -3.43
C ASP A 104 -1.15 7.77 -2.65
N LEU A 105 -0.87 8.40 -1.49
CA LEU A 105 0.24 8.03 -0.64
C LEU A 105 0.10 6.59 -0.10
N LEU A 106 -1.11 6.18 0.27
CA LEU A 106 -1.36 4.81 0.71
C LEU A 106 -1.15 3.80 -0.42
N LEU A 107 -1.53 4.14 -1.65
CA LEU A 107 -1.24 3.32 -2.83
C LEU A 107 0.27 3.23 -3.11
N ASP A 108 0.97 4.37 -3.11
CA ASP A 108 2.42 4.43 -3.30
C ASP A 108 3.16 3.59 -2.26
N PHE A 109 2.73 3.68 -0.99
CA PHE A 109 3.27 2.86 0.09
C PHE A 109 2.99 1.37 -0.11
N ALA A 110 1.77 0.99 -0.51
CA ALA A 110 1.44 -0.41 -0.78
C ALA A 110 2.29 -0.96 -1.94
N VAL A 111 2.55 -0.18 -2.99
CA VAL A 111 3.48 -0.57 -4.05
C VAL A 111 4.89 -0.76 -3.48
N ALA A 112 5.40 0.19 -2.70
CA ALA A 112 6.72 0.08 -2.09
C ALA A 112 6.88 -1.16 -1.19
N ARG A 113 5.84 -1.53 -0.44
CA ARG A 113 5.81 -2.76 0.36
C ARG A 113 5.98 -4.02 -0.48
N ALA A 114 5.56 -4.03 -1.74
CA ALA A 114 5.67 -5.21 -2.59
C ALA A 114 7.13 -5.53 -2.97
N PHE A 115 7.99 -4.51 -2.97
CA PHE A 115 9.43 -4.59 -3.24
C PHE A 115 10.24 -4.59 -1.94
N LEU A 116 9.70 -5.10 -0.83
CA LEU A 116 10.44 -5.27 0.41
C LEU A 116 11.13 -6.64 0.47
N GLY A 117 12.26 -6.71 1.18
CA GLY A 117 12.96 -7.95 1.46
C GLY A 117 13.66 -8.50 0.23
N SER A 118 13.53 -9.80 -0.03
CA SER A 118 14.18 -10.46 -1.17
C SER A 118 13.56 -10.11 -2.54
N ARG A 119 12.53 -9.26 -2.58
CA ARG A 119 12.01 -8.61 -3.81
C ARG A 119 12.48 -7.15 -3.94
N SER A 120 13.42 -6.71 -3.10
CA SER A 120 13.98 -5.37 -3.19
C SER A 120 14.60 -5.10 -4.55
N ASP A 121 14.14 -4.05 -5.19
CA ASP A 121 14.73 -3.47 -6.40
C ASP A 121 15.71 -2.32 -6.09
N GLY A 122 15.82 -1.95 -4.81
CA GLY A 122 16.69 -0.87 -4.34
C GLY A 122 16.19 0.54 -4.67
N ALA A 123 14.98 0.68 -5.24
CA ALA A 123 14.41 1.96 -5.64
C ALA A 123 13.26 2.41 -4.73
N HIS A 124 12.50 1.48 -4.16
CA HIS A 124 11.29 1.79 -3.41
C HIS A 124 11.50 2.17 -1.94
N LEU A 125 12.43 1.48 -1.28
CA LEU A 125 12.78 1.69 0.12
C LEU A 125 14.27 1.42 0.30
N SER A 126 14.99 2.35 0.93
CA SER A 126 16.38 2.14 1.35
C SER A 126 16.50 0.91 2.26
N ASP A 127 17.62 0.19 2.19
CA ASP A 127 17.93 -0.98 3.06
C ASP A 127 16.83 -2.07 3.13
N ALA A 128 15.91 -2.10 2.16
CA ALA A 128 14.79 -3.04 2.11
C ALA A 128 15.22 -4.52 2.05
N ALA A 129 16.37 -4.79 1.45
CA ALA A 129 16.90 -6.14 1.27
C ALA A 129 17.21 -6.87 2.58
N ARG A 130 17.43 -6.14 3.69
CA ARG A 130 17.81 -6.70 5.00
C ARG A 130 16.78 -7.69 5.57
N PHE A 131 15.52 -7.56 5.16
CA PHE A 131 14.45 -8.44 5.64
C PHE A 131 14.38 -9.79 4.92
N GLY A 132 15.11 -9.99 3.81
CA GLY A 132 15.07 -11.24 3.05
C GLY A 132 13.63 -11.69 2.76
N ASP A 133 13.33 -12.98 2.91
CA ASP A 133 11.99 -13.50 2.62
C ASP A 133 10.90 -13.05 3.59
N PHE A 134 11.27 -12.58 4.80
CA PHE A 134 10.34 -12.04 5.79
C PHE A 134 9.73 -10.70 5.35
N GLY A 135 10.38 -9.99 4.42
CA GLY A 135 9.84 -8.76 3.84
C GLY A 135 8.78 -8.99 2.76
N ARG A 136 8.55 -10.22 2.29
CA ARG A 136 7.67 -10.47 1.14
C ARG A 136 6.20 -10.31 1.50
N VAL A 137 5.51 -9.44 0.76
CA VAL A 137 4.04 -9.45 0.75
C VAL A 137 3.51 -10.79 0.24
N ARG A 138 2.46 -11.28 0.91
CA ARG A 138 1.69 -12.41 0.41
C ARG A 138 0.81 -11.97 -0.75
N PHE A 139 0.88 -12.70 -1.85
CA PHE A 139 -0.08 -12.56 -2.94
C PHE A 139 -1.34 -13.33 -2.60
N GLU A 140 -2.48 -12.67 -2.73
CA GLU A 140 -3.80 -13.28 -2.59
C GLU A 140 -4.05 -14.25 -3.74
N TRP A 141 -3.63 -13.84 -4.95
CA TRP A 141 -3.68 -14.65 -6.16
C TRP A 141 -2.38 -14.56 -6.95
N SER A 142 -1.97 -15.70 -7.52
CA SER A 142 -0.90 -15.78 -8.51
C SER A 142 -1.46 -16.55 -9.72
N LEU A 143 -1.61 -15.87 -10.85
CA LEU A 143 -2.31 -16.36 -12.03
C LEU A 143 -1.32 -16.48 -13.19
N PRO A 144 -1.20 -17.64 -13.86
CA PRO A 144 -0.45 -17.72 -15.11
C PRO A 144 -1.21 -17.05 -16.25
N TYR A 145 -0.50 -16.33 -17.12
CA TYR A 145 -1.07 -15.68 -18.31
C TYR A 145 -1.87 -16.64 -19.21
N ALA A 146 -1.38 -17.87 -19.37
CA ALA A 146 -2.05 -18.96 -20.08
C ALA A 146 -3.48 -19.24 -19.60
N THR A 147 -3.83 -18.87 -18.35
CA THR A 147 -5.12 -19.19 -17.75
C THR A 147 -6.20 -18.14 -17.95
N LEU A 148 -5.87 -16.99 -18.53
CA LEU A 148 -6.82 -15.91 -18.76
C LEU A 148 -7.87 -16.31 -19.82
N PRO A 149 -9.14 -15.88 -19.69
CA PRO A 149 -9.65 -14.92 -18.69
C PRO A 149 -9.92 -15.54 -17.31
N ARG A 150 -9.69 -14.76 -16.24
CA ARG A 150 -9.95 -15.17 -14.85
C ARG A 150 -10.65 -14.09 -14.05
N ARG A 151 -11.58 -14.52 -13.19
CA ARG A 151 -12.20 -13.68 -12.15
C ARG A 151 -11.81 -14.21 -10.79
N VAL A 152 -11.33 -13.33 -9.92
CA VAL A 152 -10.85 -13.65 -8.57
C VAL A 152 -11.37 -12.64 -7.56
N ALA A 153 -11.45 -13.05 -6.30
CA ALA A 153 -11.88 -12.23 -5.17
C ALA A 153 -11.01 -12.59 -3.96
N PRO A 154 -10.83 -11.68 -2.99
CA PRO A 154 -10.02 -11.98 -1.81
C PRO A 154 -10.75 -12.95 -0.88
N LEU A 155 -9.99 -13.76 -0.14
CA LEU A 155 -10.50 -14.66 0.90
C LEU A 155 -11.02 -13.90 2.11
N ARG A 156 -10.49 -12.69 2.36
CA ARG A 156 -10.88 -11.81 3.46
C ARG A 156 -11.14 -10.40 2.93
N PRO A 157 -12.15 -9.69 3.47
CA PRO A 157 -12.34 -8.27 3.19
C PRO A 157 -11.09 -7.46 3.58
N ILE A 158 -10.86 -6.35 2.89
CA ILE A 158 -9.71 -5.48 3.12
C ILE A 158 -10.11 -4.38 4.10
N GLU A 159 -9.41 -4.28 5.22
CA GLU A 159 -9.62 -3.23 6.23
C GLU A 159 -9.26 -1.84 5.66
N PRO A 160 -9.80 -0.74 6.19
CA PRO A 160 -9.34 0.61 5.85
C PRO A 160 -7.82 0.75 6.02
N THR A 161 -7.15 1.35 5.04
CA THR A 161 -5.68 1.42 4.87
C THR A 161 -4.96 0.08 4.60
N GLY A 162 -5.70 -1.03 4.58
CA GLY A 162 -5.23 -2.33 4.17
C GLY A 162 -5.03 -2.44 2.65
N ALA A 163 -4.23 -3.43 2.24
CA ALA A 163 -3.86 -3.65 0.86
C ALA A 163 -4.12 -5.09 0.40
N THR A 164 -4.18 -5.28 -0.91
CA THR A 164 -4.23 -6.59 -1.57
C THR A 164 -3.23 -6.63 -2.72
N TYR A 165 -2.72 -7.82 -3.00
CA TYR A 165 -1.68 -8.05 -4.01
C TYR A 165 -2.06 -9.26 -4.86
N LEU A 166 -2.11 -9.08 -6.18
CA LEU A 166 -2.30 -10.14 -7.14
C LEU A 166 -1.12 -10.13 -8.11
N TRP A 167 -0.66 -11.31 -8.51
CA TRP A 167 0.41 -11.48 -9.48
C TRP A 167 -0.14 -12.15 -10.75
N LEU A 168 0.09 -11.54 -11.90
CA LEU A 168 -0.09 -12.16 -13.21
C LEU A 168 1.29 -12.53 -13.75
N ASP A 169 1.57 -13.83 -13.79
CA ASP A 169 2.83 -14.39 -14.26
C ASP A 169 2.86 -14.42 -15.79
N LEU A 170 3.83 -13.72 -16.38
CA LEU A 170 4.11 -13.65 -17.81
C LEU A 170 5.43 -14.39 -18.17
N SER A 171 6.09 -15.02 -17.19
CA SER A 171 7.47 -15.48 -17.31
C SER A 171 7.65 -16.59 -18.32
N ALA A 172 6.70 -17.53 -18.41
CA ALA A 172 6.76 -18.65 -19.35
C ALA A 172 6.69 -18.17 -20.81
N GLU A 173 5.74 -17.30 -21.11
CA GLU A 173 5.57 -16.68 -22.43
C GLU A 173 6.73 -15.76 -22.78
N SER A 174 7.25 -15.05 -21.79
CA SER A 174 8.41 -14.16 -21.96
C SER A 174 9.73 -14.90 -22.16
N ALA A 175 9.88 -16.10 -21.59
CA ALA A 175 11.03 -16.97 -21.80
C ALA A 175 11.00 -17.65 -23.17
N ALA A 176 9.80 -17.95 -23.69
CA ALA A 176 9.61 -18.48 -25.03
C ALA A 176 9.88 -17.44 -26.13
N GLY A 177 10.15 -16.17 -25.78
CA GLY A 177 10.30 -15.08 -26.74
C GLY A 177 9.04 -14.87 -27.57
N ALA A 178 7.86 -15.09 -26.96
CA ALA A 178 6.61 -15.10 -27.69
C ALA A 178 6.31 -13.70 -28.27
N PRO A 179 6.25 -13.52 -29.61
CA PRO A 179 5.92 -12.23 -30.22
C PRO A 179 4.51 -11.76 -29.82
N ASP A 180 3.64 -12.66 -29.37
CA ASP A 180 2.31 -12.36 -28.85
C ASP A 180 2.36 -11.33 -27.71
N LEU A 181 3.36 -11.37 -26.81
CA LEU A 181 3.44 -10.41 -25.70
C LEU A 181 3.81 -8.98 -26.11
N GLU A 182 4.45 -8.78 -27.26
CA GLU A 182 4.78 -7.44 -27.74
C GLU A 182 3.53 -6.65 -28.13
N THR A 183 2.53 -7.35 -28.68
CA THR A 183 1.24 -6.78 -29.10
C THR A 183 0.09 -7.10 -28.16
N ALA A 184 0.28 -7.98 -27.18
CA ALA A 184 -0.77 -8.35 -26.24
C ALA A 184 -1.15 -7.19 -25.33
N GLU A 185 -2.42 -7.18 -24.97
CA GLU A 185 -3.01 -6.25 -24.02
C GLU A 185 -3.66 -7.07 -22.91
N ILE A 186 -3.68 -6.52 -21.69
CA ILE A 186 -4.45 -7.08 -20.58
C ILE A 186 -5.50 -6.07 -20.16
N THR A 187 -6.77 -6.48 -20.24
CA THR A 187 -7.87 -5.71 -19.65
C THR A 187 -8.05 -6.11 -18.19
N PHE A 188 -7.88 -5.13 -17.31
CA PHE A 188 -8.17 -5.19 -15.89
C PHE A 188 -9.51 -4.53 -15.61
N VAL A 189 -10.36 -5.24 -14.88
CA VAL A 189 -11.59 -4.70 -14.30
C VAL A 189 -11.62 -5.04 -12.81
N ALA A 190 -11.79 -4.03 -11.97
CA ALA A 190 -12.07 -4.21 -10.54
C ALA A 190 -13.48 -3.72 -10.23
N ASP A 191 -14.24 -4.51 -9.50
CA ASP A 191 -15.49 -4.13 -8.85
C ASP A 191 -15.31 -4.23 -7.33
N TRP A 192 -15.89 -3.34 -6.52
CA TRP A 192 -15.81 -3.38 -5.05
C TRP A 192 -17.11 -2.97 -4.36
N GLU A 193 -17.22 -3.25 -3.07
CA GLU A 193 -18.41 -2.92 -2.28
C GLU A 193 -18.50 -1.42 -1.99
N LEU A 194 -19.68 -0.82 -2.18
CA LEU A 194 -19.96 0.53 -1.67
C LEU A 194 -20.13 0.49 -0.14
N PRO A 195 -19.78 1.56 0.59
CA PRO A 195 -19.29 2.86 0.11
C PRO A 195 -17.76 2.97 0.00
N ALA A 196 -17.03 1.85 -0.04
CA ALA A 196 -15.58 1.88 -0.03
C ALA A 196 -14.99 2.63 -1.23
N LEU A 197 -13.83 3.25 -1.01
CA LEU A 197 -13.00 3.79 -2.06
C LEU A 197 -11.75 2.93 -2.20
N PHE A 198 -11.64 2.23 -3.33
CA PHE A 198 -10.43 1.51 -3.68
C PHE A 198 -9.55 2.31 -4.65
N ARG A 199 -8.25 2.28 -4.39
CA ARG A 199 -7.20 2.75 -5.30
C ARG A 199 -6.47 1.53 -5.86
N TRP A 200 -6.09 1.56 -7.14
CA TRP A 200 -5.39 0.45 -7.78
C TRP A 200 -4.14 0.91 -8.52
N ALA A 201 -3.12 0.07 -8.51
CA ALA A 201 -1.95 0.17 -9.37
C ALA A 201 -1.74 -1.15 -10.10
N ILE A 202 -1.39 -1.08 -11.38
CA ILE A 202 -0.91 -2.22 -12.17
C ILE A 202 0.55 -1.94 -12.48
N VAL A 203 1.43 -2.60 -11.75
CA VAL A 203 2.88 -2.44 -11.81
C VAL A 203 3.45 -3.48 -12.77
N LYS A 204 4.19 -3.02 -13.78
CA LYS A 204 4.95 -3.85 -14.70
C LYS A 204 6.27 -4.21 -14.04
N VAL A 205 6.56 -5.50 -13.95
CA VAL A 205 7.79 -6.00 -13.35
C VAL A 205 8.66 -6.61 -14.43
N ASP A 206 9.90 -6.17 -14.53
CA ASP A 206 10.86 -6.70 -15.50
C ASP A 206 11.38 -8.10 -15.12
N ARG A 207 12.29 -8.65 -15.92
CA ARG A 207 12.88 -9.99 -15.65
C ARG A 207 13.82 -10.01 -14.45
N GLN A 208 14.30 -8.85 -14.02
CA GLN A 208 15.16 -8.66 -12.86
C GLN A 208 14.34 -8.54 -11.57
N GLY A 209 13.02 -8.41 -11.68
CA GLY A 209 12.11 -8.25 -10.57
C GLY A 209 11.94 -6.79 -10.14
N ALA A 210 12.41 -5.82 -10.94
CA ALA A 210 12.27 -4.40 -10.67
C ALA A 210 11.02 -3.82 -11.35
N GLU A 211 10.52 -2.69 -10.83
CA GLU A 211 9.46 -1.96 -11.51
C GLU A 211 9.99 -1.35 -12.82
N ALA A 212 9.40 -1.74 -13.95
CA ALA A 212 9.63 -1.14 -15.26
C ALA A 212 8.68 0.05 -15.54
N GLY A 213 7.59 0.14 -14.78
CA GLY A 213 6.62 1.22 -14.82
C GLY A 213 5.27 0.76 -14.27
N ARG A 214 4.34 1.70 -14.04
CA ARG A 214 3.02 1.38 -13.50
C ARG A 214 1.91 2.18 -14.17
N VAL A 215 0.70 1.67 -14.09
CA VAL A 215 -0.54 2.38 -14.43
C VAL A 215 -1.40 2.47 -13.19
N GLU A 216 -1.75 3.69 -12.80
CA GLU A 216 -2.65 3.92 -11.67
C GLU A 216 -4.10 4.06 -12.11
N VAL A 217 -4.99 3.54 -11.28
CA VAL A 217 -6.43 3.65 -11.45
C VAL A 217 -6.99 4.34 -10.22
N ALA A 218 -7.31 5.62 -10.41
CA ALA A 218 -7.91 6.42 -9.36
C ALA A 218 -9.27 5.85 -8.95
N GLY A 219 -9.51 5.81 -7.65
CA GLY A 219 -10.82 5.54 -7.09
C GLY A 219 -11.76 6.70 -7.41
N ILE A 220 -13.03 6.39 -7.68
CA ILE A 220 -14.06 7.39 -7.95
C ILE A 220 -15.09 7.29 -6.83
N PHE A 221 -15.25 8.36 -6.05
CA PHE A 221 -16.27 8.43 -5.00
C PHE A 221 -17.67 8.16 -5.57
N GLY A 222 -18.42 7.26 -4.92
CA GLY A 222 -19.75 6.86 -5.36
C GLY A 222 -19.76 5.89 -6.55
N SER A 223 -18.59 5.46 -7.03
CA SER A 223 -18.44 4.36 -7.97
C SER A 223 -17.84 3.15 -7.28
N SER A 224 -18.19 1.98 -7.78
CA SER A 224 -17.73 0.68 -7.31
C SER A 224 -16.96 -0.10 -8.38
N ARG A 225 -16.52 0.58 -9.45
CA ARG A 225 -15.89 -0.09 -10.59
C ARG A 225 -14.76 0.75 -11.18
N ALA A 226 -13.69 0.06 -11.57
CA ALA A 226 -12.61 0.63 -12.35
C ALA A 226 -12.21 -0.31 -13.49
N GLN A 227 -11.82 0.25 -14.63
CA GLN A 227 -11.35 -0.50 -15.80
C GLN A 227 -10.15 0.18 -16.44
N ARG A 228 -9.14 -0.62 -16.77
CA ARG A 228 -7.95 -0.21 -17.51
C ARG A 228 -7.45 -1.32 -18.42
N THR A 229 -6.83 -0.93 -19.52
CA THR A 229 -6.12 -1.84 -20.40
C THR A 229 -4.63 -1.52 -20.31
N VAL A 230 -3.81 -2.56 -20.11
CA VAL A 230 -2.36 -2.47 -20.01
C VAL A 230 -1.76 -3.04 -21.27
N VAL A 231 -0.94 -2.26 -21.95
CA VAL A 231 -0.26 -2.61 -23.19
C VAL A 231 1.24 -2.69 -22.98
N GLY A 232 1.99 -3.24 -23.94
CA GLY A 232 3.46 -3.30 -23.88
C GLY A 232 3.94 -4.23 -22.78
N LEU A 233 3.65 -5.53 -22.96
CA LEU A 233 3.97 -6.61 -22.03
C LEU A 233 5.28 -7.33 -22.36
N GLY A 234 5.85 -7.05 -23.53
CA GLY A 234 7.13 -7.61 -23.97
C GLY A 234 8.26 -7.33 -22.98
N GLY A 235 9.02 -8.38 -22.65
CA GLY A 235 10.18 -8.28 -21.76
C GLY A 235 9.87 -8.20 -20.26
N LEU A 236 8.60 -8.27 -19.86
CA LEU A 236 8.19 -8.31 -18.45
C LEU A 236 8.26 -9.73 -17.87
N SER A 237 8.46 -9.87 -16.56
CA SER A 237 8.23 -11.15 -15.86
C SER A 237 6.78 -11.31 -15.42
N GLY A 238 6.08 -10.19 -15.18
CA GLY A 238 4.69 -10.21 -14.78
C GLY A 238 4.09 -8.84 -14.53
N LEU A 239 2.81 -8.85 -14.20
CA LEU A 239 2.10 -7.68 -13.69
C LEU A 239 1.76 -7.91 -12.22
N LEU A 240 2.18 -6.98 -11.37
CA LEU A 240 1.76 -6.90 -9.98
C LEU A 240 0.58 -5.93 -9.88
N ILE A 241 -0.57 -6.43 -9.47
CA ILE A 241 -1.78 -5.63 -9.25
C ILE A 241 -1.88 -5.38 -7.75
N VAL A 242 -1.87 -4.10 -7.36
CA VAL A 242 -1.96 -3.66 -5.98
C VAL A 242 -3.27 -2.89 -5.81
N GLY A 243 -4.06 -3.26 -4.80
CA GLY A 243 -5.27 -2.55 -4.43
C GLY A 243 -5.18 -2.08 -2.98
N VAL A 244 -5.71 -0.89 -2.69
CA VAL A 244 -5.78 -0.33 -1.34
C VAL A 244 -7.20 0.11 -1.05
N ASN A 245 -7.76 -0.31 0.08
CA ASN A 245 -8.96 0.29 0.63
C ASN A 245 -8.56 1.59 1.33
N ALA A 246 -8.89 2.74 0.74
CA ALA A 246 -8.49 4.04 1.28
C ALA A 246 -9.18 4.38 2.62
N GLY A 247 -10.24 3.66 3.01
CA GLY A 247 -11.02 3.94 4.22
C GLY A 247 -11.95 5.16 4.12
N SER A 248 -11.69 6.06 3.17
CA SER A 248 -12.54 7.20 2.84
C SER A 248 -13.87 6.74 2.25
N MET A 249 -14.96 6.80 3.02
CA MET A 249 -16.30 6.43 2.54
C MET A 249 -17.06 7.58 1.86
N ILE A 250 -16.72 8.82 2.20
CA ILE A 250 -17.39 10.03 1.69
C ILE A 250 -16.33 11.07 1.33
N ARG A 251 -16.46 11.73 0.17
CA ARG A 251 -15.47 12.71 -0.31
C ARG A 251 -15.18 13.85 0.69
N SER A 252 -16.19 14.28 1.44
CA SER A 252 -16.05 15.35 2.44
C SER A 252 -15.47 14.88 3.78
N ARG A 253 -15.33 13.56 3.98
CA ARG A 253 -14.84 12.95 5.22
C ARG A 253 -13.82 11.87 4.86
N PRO A 254 -12.55 12.25 4.62
CA PRO A 254 -11.50 11.28 4.36
C PRO A 254 -11.31 10.36 5.56
N PHE A 255 -10.56 9.27 5.38
CA PHE A 255 -10.23 8.36 6.47
C PHE A 255 -9.63 9.10 7.67
N ASP A 256 -10.18 8.78 8.84
CA ASP A 256 -9.77 9.26 10.15
C ASP A 256 -9.80 8.06 11.10
N PRO A 257 -8.68 7.74 11.78
CA PRO A 257 -8.63 6.58 12.65
C PRO A 257 -9.45 6.73 13.94
N ASP A 258 -9.95 7.93 14.27
CA ASP A 258 -10.84 8.13 15.42
C ASP A 258 -12.31 7.82 15.08
N ASP A 259 -12.65 7.70 13.80
CA ASP A 259 -14.00 7.44 13.30
C ASP A 259 -14.38 5.95 13.28
N ALA A 260 -14.13 5.25 14.39
CA ALA A 260 -14.52 3.86 14.57
C ALA A 260 -16.07 3.70 14.68
N PRO A 261 -16.65 2.56 14.26
CA PRO A 261 -15.98 1.35 13.79
C PRO A 261 -15.59 1.40 12.30
N PHE A 262 -14.43 0.81 11.99
CA PHE A 262 -13.98 0.61 10.62
C PHE A 262 -14.74 -0.53 9.94
N MET A 263 -15.06 -0.34 8.66
CA MET A 263 -15.73 -1.36 7.84
C MET A 263 -14.77 -1.91 6.79
N PRO A 264 -14.38 -3.20 6.89
CA PRO A 264 -13.67 -3.89 5.83
C PRO A 264 -14.58 -4.12 4.62
N HIS A 265 -14.01 -4.09 3.42
CA HIS A 265 -14.77 -4.26 2.17
C HIS A 265 -14.09 -5.22 1.21
N ALA A 266 -14.87 -5.99 0.48
CA ALA A 266 -14.40 -6.92 -0.53
C ALA A 266 -14.38 -6.31 -1.94
N TYR A 267 -13.71 -7.00 -2.85
CA TYR A 267 -13.64 -6.67 -4.27
C TYR A 267 -13.67 -7.93 -5.13
N ALA A 268 -13.87 -7.77 -6.43
CA ALA A 268 -13.62 -8.78 -7.45
C ALA A 268 -12.77 -8.18 -8.57
N VAL A 269 -11.75 -8.90 -9.00
CA VAL A 269 -10.92 -8.54 -10.16
C VAL A 269 -11.18 -9.52 -11.29
N TRP A 270 -11.37 -8.99 -12.49
CA TRP A 270 -11.42 -9.75 -13.73
C TRP A 270 -10.26 -9.32 -14.64
N LEU A 271 -9.54 -10.32 -15.14
CA LEU A 271 -8.42 -10.16 -16.06
C LEU A 271 -8.74 -10.90 -17.35
N SER A 272 -8.56 -10.24 -18.48
CA SER A 272 -8.65 -10.84 -19.81
C SER A 272 -7.52 -10.35 -20.71
N ARG A 273 -7.22 -11.11 -21.75
CA ARG A 273 -6.49 -10.62 -22.92
C ARG A 273 -7.39 -9.71 -23.76
#